data_AF-W1NST6-F1
#
_entry.id   AF-W1NST6-F1
#
_cell.length_a   1.000
_cell.length_b   1.000
_cell.length_c   1.000
_cell.angle_alpha   90.00
_cell.angle_beta   90.00
_cell.angle_gamma   90.00
#
_symmetry.space_group_name_H-M   'P 1'
#
loop_
_entity.id
_entity.type
_entity.pdbx_description
1 polymer ?
#
loop_
_entity_poly.entity_id
_entity_poly.type
_entity_poly.pdbx_seq_one_letter_code
_entity_poly.pdbx_strand_id
1 'polypeptide(L)'
;MVRGLSGFFHYIDCYLIARRSLLGLNDVGLQCFRDSVYKEMRVKVRDVVIALIDQECEGEQIDLALIKSVLDFFVEIGMVHMDCYVDDFETEMLAATASYHSRKATSKIMEDSCSDYMLK
;
A
#
# COMPACT_ATOMS: atom_id res chain seq x y z
N MET A 1 -7.42 -11.20 -16.37
CA MET A 1 -7.52 -12.68 -16.52
C MET A 1 -8.56 -13.30 -15.59
N VAL A 2 -8.53 -13.04 -14.28
CA VAL A 2 -9.47 -13.67 -13.32
C VAL A 2 -10.93 -13.29 -13.58
N ARG A 3 -11.21 -12.03 -13.93
CA ARG A 3 -12.54 -11.56 -14.43
C ARG A 3 -13.07 -12.29 -15.67
N GLY A 4 -12.19 -12.82 -16.52
CA GLY A 4 -12.59 -13.61 -17.68
C GLY A 4 -12.94 -15.04 -17.28
N LEU A 5 -12.16 -15.63 -16.37
CA LEU A 5 -12.39 -16.96 -15.82
C LEU A 5 -13.67 -17.01 -14.97
N SER A 6 -14.02 -15.95 -14.23
CA SER A 6 -15.28 -15.91 -13.49
C SER A 6 -16.51 -15.99 -14.40
N GLY A 7 -16.41 -15.54 -15.67
CA GLY A 7 -17.46 -15.71 -16.66
C GLY A 7 -17.65 -17.18 -17.06
N PHE A 8 -16.55 -17.92 -17.26
CA PHE A 8 -16.61 -19.35 -17.60
C PHE A 8 -17.07 -20.22 -16.43
N PHE A 9 -16.68 -19.87 -15.20
CA PHE A 9 -17.01 -20.62 -13.99
C PHE A 9 -18.20 -20.06 -13.21
N HIS A 10 -18.97 -19.14 -13.80
CA HIS A 10 -20.11 -18.48 -13.15
C HIS A 10 -21.12 -19.47 -12.56
N TYR A 11 -21.38 -20.60 -13.24
CA TYR A 11 -22.27 -21.63 -12.73
C TYR A 11 -21.75 -22.25 -11.43
N ILE A 12 -20.44 -22.50 -11.33
CA ILE A 12 -19.80 -23.04 -10.13
C ILE A 12 -19.85 -22.01 -9.00
N ASP A 13 -19.51 -20.74 -9.31
CA ASP A 13 -19.55 -19.63 -8.35
C ASP A 13 -20.97 -19.40 -7.79
N CYS A 14 -22.01 -19.43 -8.62
CA CYS A 14 -23.37 -19.14 -8.15
C CYS A 14 -24.09 -20.32 -7.50
N TYR A 15 -23.78 -21.57 -7.86
CA TYR A 15 -24.52 -22.74 -7.35
C TYR A 15 -23.72 -23.61 -6.38
N LEU A 16 -22.44 -23.87 -6.65
CA LEU A 16 -21.63 -24.77 -5.82
C LEU A 16 -21.04 -24.02 -4.62
N ILE A 17 -20.49 -22.82 -4.88
CA ILE A 17 -19.84 -21.98 -3.87
C ILE A 17 -20.88 -21.37 -2.92
N ALA A 18 -21.99 -20.85 -3.46
CA ALA A 18 -23.09 -20.28 -2.65
C ALA A 18 -23.74 -21.30 -1.68
N ARG A 19 -23.79 -22.59 -2.06
CA ARG A 19 -24.33 -23.65 -1.19
C ARG A 19 -23.36 -24.11 -0.10
N ARG A 20 -22.06 -23.90 -0.30
CA ARG A 20 -21.00 -24.41 0.60
C ARG A 20 -20.27 -23.29 1.36
N SER A 21 -20.64 -22.02 1.14
CA SER A 21 -20.00 -20.84 1.72
C SER A 21 -18.49 -20.81 1.50
N LEU A 22 -18.04 -21.18 0.30
CA LEU A 22 -16.61 -21.18 -0.07
C LEU A 22 -16.20 -19.79 -0.64
N LEU A 23 -14.90 -19.54 -0.71
CA LEU A 23 -14.36 -18.35 -1.37
C LEU A 23 -14.66 -18.39 -2.87
N GLY A 24 -15.00 -17.23 -3.45
CA GLY A 24 -15.24 -17.12 -4.89
C GLY A 24 -13.97 -17.28 -5.71
N LEU A 25 -14.09 -17.54 -7.02
CA LEU A 25 -12.91 -17.72 -7.87
C LEU A 25 -11.98 -16.50 -7.87
N ASN A 26 -12.54 -15.29 -7.79
CA ASN A 26 -11.75 -14.05 -7.68
C ASN A 26 -10.92 -14.01 -6.39
N ASP A 27 -11.53 -14.40 -5.27
CA ASP A 27 -10.89 -14.43 -3.96
C ASP A 27 -9.75 -15.45 -3.92
N VAL A 28 -9.98 -16.64 -4.48
CA VAL A 28 -8.95 -17.68 -4.60
C VAL A 28 -7.79 -17.20 -5.48
N GLY A 29 -8.09 -16.56 -6.63
CA GLY A 29 -7.07 -16.00 -7.50
C GLY A 29 -6.23 -14.93 -6.81
N LEU A 30 -6.88 -14.04 -6.06
CA LEU A 30 -6.22 -13.01 -5.27
C LEU A 30 -5.36 -13.63 -4.15
N GLN A 31 -5.87 -14.65 -3.46
CA GLN A 31 -5.11 -15.38 -2.44
C GLN A 31 -3.87 -16.05 -3.02
N CYS A 32 -3.98 -16.71 -4.18
CA CYS A 32 -2.81 -17.29 -4.86
C CYS A 32 -1.77 -16.23 -5.22
N PHE A 33 -2.21 -15.06 -5.70
CA PHE A 33 -1.31 -13.94 -5.99
C PHE A 33 -0.66 -13.40 -4.71
N ARG A 34 -1.44 -13.27 -3.63
CA ARG A 34 -0.94 -12.84 -2.32
C ARG A 34 0.15 -13.76 -1.82
N ASP A 35 -0.08 -15.06 -1.90
CA ASP A 35 0.83 -16.07 -1.36
C ASP A 35 2.10 -16.25 -2.20
N SER A 36 2.04 -16.00 -3.51
CA SER A 36 3.16 -16.28 -4.43
C SER A 36 3.96 -15.04 -4.83
N VAL A 37 3.31 -13.88 -4.98
CA VAL A 37 3.94 -12.67 -5.54
C VAL A 37 4.02 -11.57 -4.49
N TYR A 38 2.90 -11.25 -3.84
CA TYR A 38 2.84 -10.14 -2.90
C TYR A 38 3.80 -10.34 -1.72
N LYS A 39 3.82 -11.52 -1.09
CA LYS A 39 4.72 -11.82 0.03
C LYS A 39 6.20 -11.56 -0.28
N GLU A 40 6.63 -11.83 -1.51
CA GLU A 40 8.01 -11.65 -1.96
C GLU A 40 8.33 -10.21 -2.36
N MET A 41 7.35 -9.48 -2.91
CA MET A 41 7.57 -8.14 -3.46
C MET A 41 7.21 -7.00 -2.49
N ARG A 42 6.35 -7.24 -1.50
CA ARG A 42 5.79 -6.18 -0.62
C ARG A 42 6.84 -5.27 0.00
N VAL A 43 7.94 -5.84 0.50
CA VAL A 43 9.05 -5.10 1.12
C VAL A 43 9.70 -4.16 0.11
N LYS A 44 10.05 -4.68 -1.08
CA LYS A 44 10.68 -3.88 -2.13
C LYS A 44 9.78 -2.77 -2.64
N VAL A 45 8.49 -3.08 -2.83
CA VAL A 45 7.51 -2.09 -3.30
C VAL A 45 7.34 -0.99 -2.25
N ARG A 46 7.18 -1.36 -0.98
CA ARG A 46 7.09 -0.42 0.14
C ARG A 46 8.31 0.50 0.18
N ASP A 47 9.52 -0.05 0.15
CA ASP A 47 10.75 0.74 0.27
C ASP A 47 10.89 1.74 -0.89
N VAL A 48 10.49 1.33 -2.11
CA VAL A 48 10.46 2.23 -3.28
C VAL A 48 9.42 3.34 -3.11
N VAL A 49 8.21 3.01 -2.63
CA VAL A 49 7.15 4.02 -2.43
C VAL A 49 7.54 5.02 -1.34
N ILE A 50 8.14 4.57 -0.24
CA ILE A 50 8.64 5.46 0.82
C ILE A 50 9.72 6.38 0.24
N ALA A 51 10.66 5.86 -0.56
CA ALA A 51 11.68 6.68 -1.21
C ALA A 51 11.08 7.74 -2.15
N LEU A 52 10.02 7.40 -2.90
CA LEU A 52 9.30 8.37 -3.75
C LEU A 52 8.62 9.46 -2.91
N ILE A 53 8.05 9.12 -1.76
CA ILE A 53 7.44 10.10 -0.85
C ILE A 53 8.52 11.03 -0.28
N ASP A 54 9.68 10.50 0.08
CA ASP A 54 10.81 11.31 0.54
C ASP A 54 11.29 12.29 -0.55
N GLN A 55 11.33 11.87 -1.82
CA GLN A 55 11.68 12.73 -2.95
C GLN A 55 10.69 13.89 -3.13
N GLU A 56 9.39 13.63 -3.02
CA GLU A 56 8.36 14.67 -3.08
C GLU A 56 8.49 15.66 -1.91
N CYS A 57 8.88 15.17 -0.73
CA CYS A 57 9.13 16.00 0.45
C CYS A 57 10.35 16.93 0.29
N GLU A 58 11.29 16.58 -0.60
CA GLU A 58 12.40 17.43 -1.05
C GLU A 58 12.03 18.33 -2.24
N GLY A 59 10.79 18.25 -2.73
CA GLY A 59 10.25 19.11 -3.80
C GLY A 59 10.46 18.56 -5.21
N GLU A 60 10.84 17.29 -5.37
CA GLU A 60 10.82 16.61 -6.66
C GLU A 60 9.37 16.31 -7.08
N GLN A 61 9.07 16.29 -8.38
CA GLN A 61 7.74 15.91 -8.86
C GLN A 61 7.64 14.40 -9.00
N ILE A 62 6.67 13.79 -8.32
CA ILE A 62 6.37 12.37 -8.47
C ILE A 62 5.02 12.15 -9.16
N ASP A 63 4.82 10.93 -9.66
CA ASP A 63 3.50 10.49 -10.12
C ASP A 63 2.63 10.06 -8.94
N LEU A 64 1.82 11.01 -8.43
CA LEU A 64 0.86 10.76 -7.35
C LEU A 64 -0.21 9.74 -7.72
N ALA A 65 -0.55 9.61 -9.01
CA ALA A 65 -1.53 8.62 -9.46
C ALA A 65 -0.93 7.22 -9.38
N LEU A 66 0.35 7.07 -9.69
CA LEU A 66 1.08 5.81 -9.50
C LEU A 66 1.12 5.41 -8.02
N ILE A 67 1.50 6.32 -7.12
CA ILE A 67 1.53 6.00 -5.68
C ILE A 67 0.15 5.59 -5.20
N LYS A 68 -0.89 6.35 -5.56
CA LYS A 68 -2.27 6.00 -5.20
C LYS A 68 -2.66 4.60 -5.68
N SER A 69 -2.30 4.23 -6.92
CA SER A 69 -2.60 2.89 -7.44
C SER A 69 -1.91 1.77 -6.65
N VAL A 70 -0.69 2.02 -6.16
CA VAL A 70 0.05 1.06 -5.33
C VAL A 70 -0.58 0.95 -3.95
N LEU A 71 -1.01 2.06 -3.35
CA LEU A 71 -1.73 2.06 -2.08
C LEU A 71 -3.07 1.33 -2.18
N ASP A 72 -3.85 1.60 -3.24
CA ASP A 72 -5.11 0.91 -3.53
C ASP A 72 -4.86 -0.60 -3.65
N PHE A 73 -3.75 -1.02 -4.25
CA PHE A 73 -3.35 -2.42 -4.33
C PHE A 73 -3.03 -3.05 -2.96
N PHE A 74 -2.33 -2.36 -2.05
CA PHE A 74 -2.09 -2.84 -0.67
C PHE A 74 -3.39 -3.01 0.13
N VAL A 75 -4.40 -2.21 -0.16
CA VAL A 75 -5.75 -2.38 0.42
C VAL A 75 -6.47 -3.57 -0.20
N GLU A 76 -6.49 -3.66 -1.53
CA GLU A 76 -7.25 -4.68 -2.26
C GLU A 76 -6.72 -6.10 -1.98
N ILE A 77 -5.41 -6.27 -1.80
CA ILE A 77 -4.80 -7.58 -1.48
C ILE A 77 -5.20 -8.12 -0.09
N GLY A 78 -5.58 -7.23 0.83
CA GLY A 78 -6.12 -7.57 2.14
C GLY A 78 -7.56 -8.06 2.12
N MET A 79 -8.20 -8.06 0.94
CA MET A 79 -9.61 -8.41 0.72
C MET A 79 -10.53 -7.52 1.56
N VAL A 80 -11.14 -8.07 2.61
CA VAL A 80 -12.04 -7.35 3.53
C VAL A 80 -11.25 -6.65 4.65
N HIS A 81 -10.02 -7.07 4.91
CA HIS A 81 -9.21 -6.61 6.02
C HIS A 81 -8.12 -5.63 5.56
N MET A 82 -7.84 -4.62 6.40
CA MET A 82 -6.78 -3.64 6.14
C MET A 82 -5.40 -4.11 6.59
N ASP A 83 -5.29 -5.31 7.16
CA ASP A 83 -4.05 -5.81 7.80
C ASP A 83 -2.84 -5.74 6.86
N CYS A 84 -3.01 -6.05 5.57
CA CYS A 84 -1.93 -5.96 4.59
C CYS A 84 -1.44 -4.51 4.38
N TYR A 85 -2.35 -3.54 4.36
CA TYR A 85 -1.99 -2.13 4.27
C TYR A 85 -1.32 -1.63 5.56
N VAL A 86 -1.90 -1.97 6.72
CA VAL A 86 -1.41 -1.49 8.02
C VAL A 86 -0.03 -2.06 8.34
N ASP A 87 0.12 -3.38 8.25
CA ASP A 87 1.32 -4.08 8.69
C ASP A 87 2.45 -3.97 7.66
N ASP A 88 2.13 -4.04 6.36
CA ASP A 88 3.14 -4.10 5.32
C ASP A 88 3.49 -2.73 4.70
N PHE A 89 2.71 -1.67 4.97
CA PHE A 89 2.99 -0.34 4.43
C PHE A 89 2.90 0.78 5.49
N GLU A 90 1.73 0.99 6.10
CA GLU A 90 1.44 2.18 6.92
C GLU A 90 2.40 2.31 8.10
N THR A 91 2.64 1.21 8.83
CA THR A 91 3.50 1.20 10.02
C THR A 91 4.91 1.71 9.71
N GLU A 92 5.49 1.24 8.60
CA GLU A 92 6.84 1.61 8.17
C GLU A 92 6.89 3.00 7.55
N MET A 93 5.85 3.38 6.78
CA MET A 93 5.73 4.74 6.25
C MET A 93 5.67 5.77 7.39
N LEU A 94 4.87 5.52 8.42
CA LEU A 94 4.76 6.41 9.59
C LEU A 94 6.09 6.50 10.34
N ALA A 95 6.80 5.38 10.51
CA ALA A 95 8.12 5.36 11.14
C ALA A 95 9.15 6.18 10.33
N ALA A 96 9.18 6.00 9.00
CA ALA A 96 10.04 6.75 8.10
C ALA A 96 9.72 8.26 8.15
N THR A 97 8.45 8.64 8.04
CA THR A 97 7.99 10.03 8.10
C THR A 97 8.31 10.68 9.45
N ALA A 98 8.11 9.98 10.56
CA ALA A 98 8.49 10.48 11.89
C ALA A 98 10.00 10.74 11.99
N SER A 99 10.82 9.83 11.48
CA SER A 99 12.28 9.98 11.44
C SER A 99 12.71 11.16 10.55
N TYR A 100 12.01 11.37 9.43
CA TYR A 100 12.28 12.45 8.49
C TYR A 100 11.97 13.81 9.12
N HIS A 101 10.77 13.98 9.68
CA HIS A 101 10.37 15.23 10.33
C HIS A 101 11.22 15.53 11.56
N SER A 102 11.60 14.52 12.35
CA SER A 102 12.51 14.71 13.48
C SER A 102 13.86 15.29 13.02
N ARG A 103 14.48 14.69 11.98
CA ARG A 103 15.75 15.18 11.41
C ARG A 103 15.62 16.58 10.83
N LYS A 104 14.56 16.83 10.05
CA LYS A 104 14.29 18.14 9.41
C LYS A 104 14.04 19.23 10.44
N ALA A 105 13.31 18.91 11.52
CA ALA A 105 13.09 19.82 12.63
C ALA A 105 14.42 20.16 13.35
N THR A 106 15.26 19.17 13.65
CA THR A 106 16.56 19.42 14.28
C THR A 106 17.47 20.31 13.43
N SER A 107 17.54 20.07 12.11
CA SER A 107 18.31 20.92 11.19
C SER A 107 17.78 22.36 11.19
N LYS A 108 16.45 22.53 11.08
CA LYS A 108 15.82 23.86 11.04
C LYS A 108 15.97 24.63 12.34
N ILE A 109 15.89 23.98 13.50
CA ILE A 109 16.07 24.66 14.80
C ILE A 109 17.48 25.27 14.92
N MET A 110 18.49 24.69 14.26
CA MET A 110 19.84 25.24 14.25
C MET A 110 20.00 26.44 13.30
N GLU A 111 19.17 26.54 12.26
CA GLU A 111 19.31 27.53 11.19
C GLU A 111 18.31 28.70 11.31
N ASP A 112 17.08 28.44 11.74
CA ASP A 112 15.96 29.38 11.75
C ASP A 112 15.80 30.07 13.13
N SER A 113 15.24 31.29 13.12
CA SER A 113 14.78 31.92 14.37
C SER A 113 13.56 31.18 14.94
N CYS A 114 13.34 31.24 16.25
CA CYS A 114 12.19 30.56 16.89
C CYS A 114 10.84 30.95 16.26
N SER A 115 10.70 32.20 15.79
CA SER A 115 9.49 32.66 15.09
C SER A 115 9.33 32.04 13.71
N ASP A 116 10.41 31.90 12.95
CA ASP A 116 10.38 31.35 11.58
C ASP A 116 10.15 29.83 11.59
N TYR A 117 10.66 29.14 12.61
CA TYR A 117 10.41 27.72 12.82
C TYR A 117 8.92 27.41 13.05
N MET A 118 8.23 28.23 13.84
CA MET A 118 6.81 28.02 14.20
C MET A 118 5.82 28.31 13.06
N LEU A 119 6.25 29.00 12.00
CA LEU A 119 5.42 29.34 10.84
C LEU A 119 5.49 28.30 9.70
N LYS A 120 6.40 27.33 9.79
CA LYS A 120 6.67 26.27 8.81
C LYS A 120 6.06 24.93 9.24
#